data_AF-A0A7W0ZGM7-F1
#
_entry.id   AF-A0A7W0ZGM7-F1
#
_cell.length_a   1.000
_cell.length_b   1.000
_cell.length_c   1.000
_cell.angle_alpha   90.00
_cell.angle_beta   90.00
_cell.angle_gamma   90.00
#
_symmetry.space_group_name_H-M   'P 1'
#
loop_
_entity.id
_entity.type
_entity.pdbx_description
1 polymer ?
#
loop_
_entity_poly.entity_id
_entity_poly.type
_entity_poly.pdbx_seq_one_letter_code
_entity_poly.pdbx_strand_id
1 'polypeptide(L)'
;MSTSPAPTGPLGKPRGIGFGILLFIVTLGIYGLYWIYKTHEETKQRTGDGLGGVLGLVVWILVWPITAFVLPSEIGKMYKQSGQQPPFTGWTGLWLFPGAFLVIPAIVWFVKIQGALNRYWEGKADPAPAAAPVVA
;
A
#
# COMPACT_ATOMS: atom_id res chain seq x y z
N MET A 1 -7.98 24.58 17.58
CA MET A 1 -8.39 23.48 16.69
C MET A 1 -7.44 23.46 15.50
N SER A 2 -6.46 22.57 15.49
CA SER A 2 -5.49 22.47 14.40
C SER A 2 -6.12 21.63 13.30
N THR A 3 -6.64 22.26 12.26
CA THR A 3 -7.11 21.59 11.04
C THR A 3 -5.90 20.98 10.34
N SER A 4 -5.65 19.68 10.55
CA SER A 4 -4.66 18.96 9.75
C SER A 4 -5.07 19.05 8.28
N PRO A 5 -4.19 19.49 7.37
CA PRO A 5 -4.52 19.62 5.96
C PRO A 5 -4.92 18.25 5.42
N ALA A 6 -6.09 18.18 4.79
CA ALA A 6 -6.53 16.97 4.12
C ALA A 6 -5.46 16.54 3.09
N PRO A 7 -5.07 15.26 3.05
CA PRO A 7 -4.04 14.80 2.12
C PRO A 7 -4.51 15.08 0.69
N THR A 8 -3.76 15.93 0.00
CA THR A 8 -4.16 16.70 -1.19
C THR A 8 -3.66 16.08 -2.49
N GLY A 9 -2.87 15.00 -2.43
CA GLY A 9 -2.37 14.32 -3.62
C GLY A 9 -3.39 13.41 -4.32
N PRO A 10 -3.14 13.02 -5.58
CA PRO A 10 -4.02 12.15 -6.35
C PRO A 10 -4.27 10.80 -5.65
N LEU A 11 -5.44 10.21 -5.88
CA LEU A 11 -5.75 8.88 -5.38
C LEU A 11 -4.95 7.84 -6.18
N GLY A 12 -4.35 6.87 -5.47
CA GLY A 12 -3.77 5.68 -6.07
C GLY A 12 -4.85 4.77 -6.65
N LYS A 13 -4.43 3.83 -7.49
CA LYS A 13 -5.34 2.90 -8.16
C LYS A 13 -5.52 1.64 -7.29
N PRO A 14 -6.76 1.24 -6.92
CA PRO A 14 -6.98 -0.03 -6.22
C PRO A 14 -6.49 -1.19 -7.10
N ARG A 15 -5.86 -2.19 -6.47
CA ARG A 15 -5.21 -3.32 -7.14
C ARG A 15 -5.74 -4.64 -6.59
N GLY A 16 -6.08 -5.58 -7.48
CA GLY A 16 -6.50 -6.91 -7.05
C GLY A 16 -5.40 -7.64 -6.29
N ILE A 17 -5.69 -8.08 -5.05
CA ILE A 17 -4.74 -8.81 -4.20
C ILE A 17 -4.29 -10.11 -4.89
N GLY A 18 -5.25 -10.87 -5.44
CA GLY A 18 -4.95 -12.11 -6.17
C GLY A 18 -4.16 -11.87 -7.45
N PHE A 19 -4.42 -10.77 -8.16
CA PHE A 19 -3.66 -10.39 -9.36
C PHE A 19 -2.21 -10.03 -9.00
N GLY A 20 -1.99 -9.33 -7.88
CA GLY A 20 -0.66 -9.01 -7.40
C GLY A 20 0.16 -10.25 -7.00
N ILE A 21 -0.48 -11.22 -6.34
CA ILE A 21 0.17 -12.50 -5.98
C ILE A 21 0.48 -13.32 -7.24
N LEU A 22 -0.46 -13.40 -8.19
CA LEU A 22 -0.26 -14.09 -9.46
C LEU A 22 0.93 -13.51 -10.22
N LEU A 23 0.99 -12.19 -10.38
CA LEU A 23 2.11 -11.53 -11.05
C LEU A 23 3.42 -11.71 -10.29
N PHE A 24 3.41 -11.69 -8.95
CA PHE A 24 4.60 -11.99 -8.17
C PHE A 24 5.16 -13.38 -8.48
N ILE A 25 4.31 -14.41 -8.56
CA ILE A 25 4.72 -15.78 -8.88
C ILE A 25 5.19 -15.88 -10.34
N VAL A 26 4.41 -15.36 -11.30
CA VAL A 26 4.71 -15.43 -12.74
C VAL A 26 6.01 -14.69 -13.08
N THR A 27 6.29 -13.58 -12.41
CA THR A 27 7.48 -12.77 -12.64
C THR A 27 8.66 -13.14 -11.73
N LEU A 28 8.57 -14.26 -10.99
CA LEU A 28 9.61 -14.71 -10.05
C LEU A 28 10.06 -13.62 -9.06
N GLY A 29 9.11 -12.81 -8.59
CA GLY A 29 9.35 -11.74 -7.62
C GLY A 29 9.71 -10.38 -8.21
N ILE A 30 9.95 -10.25 -9.52
CA ILE A 30 10.25 -8.95 -10.16
C ILE A 30 9.08 -7.97 -9.99
N TYR A 31 7.84 -8.46 -10.07
CA TYR A 31 6.66 -7.64 -9.83
C TYR A 31 6.64 -7.04 -8.40
N GLY A 32 7.25 -7.72 -7.42
CA GLY A 32 7.39 -7.20 -6.06
C GLY A 32 8.17 -5.88 -6.02
N LEU A 33 9.23 -5.76 -6.83
CA LEU A 33 10.03 -4.53 -6.95
C LEU A 33 9.19 -3.38 -7.51
N TYR A 34 8.45 -3.63 -8.60
CA TYR A 34 7.54 -2.66 -9.19
C TYR A 34 6.46 -2.23 -8.20
N TRP A 35 5.89 -3.18 -7.47
CA TRP A 35 4.84 -2.94 -6.50
C TRP A 35 5.31 -2.07 -5.32
N ILE A 36 6.52 -2.32 -4.81
CA ILE A 36 7.14 -1.50 -3.75
C ILE A 36 7.33 -0.08 -4.25
N TYR A 37 7.97 0.08 -5.41
CA TYR A 37 8.18 1.39 -6.02
C TYR A 37 6.86 2.16 -6.15
N LYS A 38 5.84 1.54 -6.74
CA LYS A 38 4.54 2.18 -6.94
C LYS A 38 3.84 2.53 -5.63
N THR A 39 3.90 1.65 -4.64
CA THR A 39 3.21 1.86 -3.36
C THR A 39 3.83 3.03 -2.58
N HIS A 40 5.16 3.10 -2.53
CA HIS A 40 5.86 4.23 -1.90
C HIS A 40 5.62 5.54 -2.65
N GLU A 41 5.61 5.49 -3.98
CA GLU A 41 5.36 6.67 -4.81
C GLU A 41 3.95 7.21 -4.61
N GLU A 42 2.92 6.36 -4.65
CA GLU A 42 1.52 6.77 -4.42
C GLU A 42 1.30 7.29 -3.00
N THR A 43 1.91 6.65 -2.01
CA THR A 43 1.81 7.07 -0.61
C THR A 43 2.44 8.45 -0.42
N LYS A 44 3.65 8.67 -0.97
CA LYS A 44 4.31 9.97 -0.95
C LYS A 44 3.53 11.03 -1.72
N GLN A 45 3.03 10.72 -2.90
CA GLN A 45 2.20 11.66 -3.67
C GLN A 45 0.97 12.06 -2.88
N ARG A 46 0.32 11.12 -2.19
CA ARG A 46 -0.91 11.37 -1.44
C ARG A 46 -0.69 12.20 -0.18
N THR A 47 0.34 11.87 0.59
CA THR A 47 0.62 12.45 1.91
C THR A 47 1.57 13.64 1.84
N GLY A 48 2.37 13.77 0.77
CA GLY A 48 3.45 14.76 0.65
C GLY A 48 4.67 14.45 1.52
N ASP A 49 4.62 13.36 2.30
CA ASP A 49 5.63 12.91 3.25
C ASP A 49 5.83 11.38 3.08
N GLY A 50 7.08 10.92 3.14
CA GLY A 50 7.47 9.54 2.84
C GLY A 50 8.71 9.43 1.93
N LEU A 51 9.32 8.24 1.89
CA LEU A 51 10.52 7.97 1.10
C LEU A 51 10.29 8.25 -0.40
N GLY A 52 9.13 7.85 -0.92
CA GLY A 52 8.83 7.88 -2.36
C GLY A 52 9.38 6.67 -3.11
N GLY A 53 8.95 6.48 -4.35
CA GLY A 53 9.14 5.22 -5.06
C GLY A 53 10.60 4.82 -5.22
N VAL A 54 11.45 5.76 -5.66
CA VAL A 54 12.87 5.51 -5.91
C VAL A 54 13.62 5.18 -4.62
N LEU A 55 13.45 5.99 -3.57
CA LEU A 55 14.11 5.74 -2.29
C LEU A 55 13.60 4.46 -1.62
N GLY A 56 12.30 4.18 -1.70
CA GLY A 56 11.71 2.92 -1.22
C GLY A 56 12.29 1.71 -1.94
N LEU A 57 12.50 1.79 -3.25
CA LEU A 57 13.13 0.72 -4.03
C LEU A 57 14.61 0.51 -3.66
N VAL A 58 15.35 1.60 -3.47
CA VAL A 58 16.76 1.55 -3.03
C VAL A 58 16.87 0.88 -1.65
N VAL A 59 16.00 1.26 -0.70
CA VAL A 59 15.93 0.63 0.62
C VAL A 59 15.55 -0.85 0.52
N TRP A 60 14.67 -1.23 -0.40
CA TRP A 60 14.35 -2.64 -0.62
C TRP A 60 15.55 -3.46 -1.09
N ILE A 61 16.35 -2.92 -2.03
CA ILE A 61 17.51 -3.64 -2.58
C ILE A 61 18.65 -3.75 -1.57
N LEU A 62 18.94 -2.66 -0.84
CA LEU A 62 20.06 -2.61 0.10
C LEU A 62 19.71 -3.17 1.48
N VAL A 63 18.46 -2.96 1.91
CA VAL A 63 18.00 -3.26 3.27
C VAL A 63 16.55 -3.75 3.26
N TRP A 64 16.28 -4.76 2.45
CA TRP A 64 15.02 -5.50 2.37
C TRP A 64 14.26 -5.62 3.71
N PRO A 65 14.84 -6.13 4.82
CA PRO A 65 14.09 -6.33 6.06
C PRO A 65 13.55 -5.05 6.68
N ILE A 66 14.16 -3.88 6.41
CA ILE A 66 13.69 -2.59 6.91
C ILE A 66 12.40 -2.16 6.21
N THR A 67 12.29 -2.40 4.90
CA THR A 67 11.11 -2.01 4.11
C THR A 67 9.83 -2.67 4.63
N ALA A 68 9.95 -3.88 5.20
CA ALA A 68 8.84 -4.59 5.82
C ALA A 68 8.15 -3.78 6.93
N PHE A 69 8.89 -2.91 7.62
CA PHE A 69 8.37 -2.00 8.64
C PHE A 69 8.06 -0.63 8.07
N VAL A 70 8.89 -0.13 7.14
CA VAL A 70 8.73 1.21 6.59
C VAL A 70 7.44 1.34 5.81
N LEU A 71 7.12 0.41 4.91
CA LEU A 71 5.91 0.49 4.08
C LEU A 71 4.61 0.53 4.91
N PRO A 72 4.36 -0.38 5.87
CA PRO A 72 3.20 -0.25 6.75
C PRO A 72 3.27 1.02 7.60
N SER A 73 4.45 1.50 8.02
CA SER A 73 4.54 2.76 8.77
C SER A 73 4.10 3.98 7.93
N GLU A 74 4.46 4.03 6.64
CA GLU A 74 4.07 5.11 5.73
C GLU A 74 2.57 5.07 5.46
N ILE A 75 2.02 3.90 5.16
CA ILE A 75 0.58 3.71 4.97
C ILE A 75 -0.16 4.05 6.26
N GLY A 76 0.35 3.63 7.42
CA GLY A 76 -0.25 3.93 8.72
C GLY A 76 -0.27 5.43 9.04
N LYS A 77 0.78 6.16 8.66
CA LYS A 77 0.82 7.64 8.73
C LYS A 77 -0.22 8.26 7.80
N MET A 78 -0.35 7.77 6.56
CA MET A 78 -1.34 8.22 5.59
C MET A 78 -2.78 8.06 6.12
N TYR A 79 -3.07 6.93 6.78
CA TYR A 79 -4.34 6.71 7.47
C TYR A 79 -4.58 7.73 8.59
N LYS A 80 -3.58 7.92 9.48
CA LYS A 80 -3.69 8.86 10.60
C LYS A 80 -3.89 10.31 10.15
N GLN A 81 -3.19 10.75 9.11
CA GLN A 81 -3.36 12.08 8.51
C GLN A 81 -4.75 12.27 7.90
N SER A 82 -5.40 11.18 7.49
CA SER A 82 -6.77 11.18 6.99
C SER A 82 -7.81 11.07 8.10
N GLY A 83 -7.41 11.09 9.38
CA GLY A 83 -8.31 10.86 10.52
C GLY A 83 -8.81 9.42 10.64
N GLN A 84 -8.23 8.46 9.92
CA GLN A 84 -8.63 7.05 9.96
C GLN A 84 -7.62 6.22 10.79
N GLN A 85 -8.12 5.18 11.44
CA GLN A 85 -7.25 4.24 12.16
C GLN A 85 -6.66 3.21 11.18
N PRO A 86 -5.34 2.94 11.24
CA PRO A 86 -4.71 1.95 10.39
C PRO A 86 -5.25 0.55 10.72
N PRO A 87 -5.64 -0.25 9.71
CA PRO A 87 -6.21 -1.60 9.92
C PRO A 87 -5.16 -2.65 10.30
N PHE A 88 -3.92 -2.24 10.56
CA PHE A 88 -2.80 -3.10 10.87
C PHE A 88 -1.87 -2.41 11.89
N THR A 89 -1.16 -3.22 12.69
CA THR A 89 -0.19 -2.76 13.70
C THR A 89 1.24 -2.78 13.15
N GLY A 90 2.17 -2.06 13.80
CA GLY A 90 3.60 -2.03 13.41
C GLY A 90 4.26 -3.42 13.36
N TRP A 91 3.73 -4.38 14.12
CA TRP A 91 4.09 -5.80 14.09
C TRP A 91 3.84 -6.49 12.74
N THR A 92 3.09 -5.86 11.84
CA THR A 92 2.87 -6.39 10.49
C THR A 92 4.20 -6.61 9.78
N GLY A 93 5.19 -5.72 9.92
CA GLY A 93 6.51 -5.91 9.32
C GLY A 93 7.24 -7.18 9.80
N LEU A 94 6.95 -7.65 11.01
CA LEU A 94 7.54 -8.88 11.52
C LEU A 94 7.09 -10.11 10.72
N TRP A 95 5.94 -10.08 10.04
CA TRP A 95 5.51 -11.25 9.25
C TRP A 95 6.44 -11.57 8.08
N LEU A 96 7.14 -10.57 7.55
CA LEU A 96 8.14 -10.75 6.50
C LEU A 96 9.46 -11.31 7.03
N PHE A 97 9.74 -11.23 8.33
CA PHE A 97 11.03 -11.62 8.91
C PHE A 97 11.22 -13.15 8.94
N PRO A 98 10.25 -13.97 9.43
CA PRO A 98 10.24 -15.42 9.18
C PRO A 98 9.81 -15.77 7.75
N GLY A 99 9.02 -14.88 7.12
CA GLY A 99 8.46 -15.05 5.77
C GLY A 99 9.44 -14.91 4.62
N ALA A 100 10.58 -14.28 4.85
CA ALA A 100 11.67 -14.23 3.88
C ALA A 100 12.10 -15.63 3.39
N PHE A 101 12.00 -16.61 4.29
CA PHE A 101 12.28 -18.03 4.03
C PHE A 101 11.03 -18.84 3.66
N LEU A 102 9.83 -18.32 3.92
CA LEU A 102 8.55 -19.02 3.73
C LEU A 102 7.56 -18.15 2.95
N VAL A 103 7.18 -18.60 1.75
CA VAL A 103 6.29 -17.87 0.82
C VAL A 103 4.95 -17.45 1.49
N ILE A 104 4.42 -18.25 2.42
CA ILE A 104 3.10 -18.03 3.04
C ILE A 104 3.06 -16.73 3.88
N PRO A 105 3.94 -16.49 4.88
CA PRO A 105 3.93 -15.23 5.61
C PRO A 105 4.14 -13.98 4.75
N ALA A 106 4.94 -14.06 3.68
CA ALA A 106 5.09 -12.96 2.73
C ALA A 106 3.78 -12.63 2.01
N ILE A 107 3.00 -13.65 1.63
CA ILE A 107 1.66 -13.47 1.06
C ILE A 107 0.72 -12.81 2.08
N VAL A 108 0.70 -13.26 3.34
CA VAL A 108 -0.16 -12.68 4.38
C VAL A 108 0.16 -11.19 4.60
N TRP A 109 1.44 -10.84 4.63
CA TRP A 109 1.88 -9.45 4.73
C TRP A 109 1.37 -8.62 3.54
N PHE A 110 1.56 -9.13 2.32
CA PHE A 110 1.11 -8.47 1.10
C PHE A 110 -0.41 -8.26 1.08
N VAL A 111 -1.19 -9.28 1.44
CA VAL A 111 -2.66 -9.22 1.52
C VAL A 111 -3.11 -8.15 2.50
N LYS A 112 -2.46 -8.03 3.67
CA LYS A 112 -2.78 -6.99 4.65
C LYS A 112 -2.49 -5.59 4.12
N ILE A 113 -1.32 -5.39 3.51
CA ILE A 113 -0.91 -4.10 2.95
C ILE A 113 -1.85 -3.69 1.81
N GLN A 114 -2.08 -4.59 0.84
CA GLN A 114 -2.97 -4.33 -0.29
C GLN A 114 -4.43 -4.16 0.12
N GLY A 115 -4.92 -4.98 1.05
CA GLY A 115 -6.26 -4.83 1.58
C GLY A 115 -6.47 -3.49 2.29
N ALA A 116 -5.45 -2.98 2.98
CA ALA A 116 -5.49 -1.64 3.55
C ALA A 116 -5.51 -0.57 2.45
N LEU A 117 -4.53 -0.58 1.54
CA LEU A 117 -4.47 0.38 0.44
C LEU A 117 -5.78 0.43 -0.35
N ASN A 118 -6.33 -0.72 -0.74
CA ASN A 118 -7.60 -0.75 -1.46
C ASN A 118 -8.74 -0.14 -0.67
N ARG A 119 -8.94 -0.50 0.61
CA ARG A 119 -9.99 0.11 1.44
C ARG A 119 -9.82 1.61 1.56
N TYR A 120 -8.58 2.09 1.65
CA TYR A 120 -8.29 3.51 1.71
C TYR A 120 -8.64 4.23 0.40
N TRP A 121 -8.29 3.64 -0.75
CA TRP A 121 -8.61 4.21 -2.06
C TRP A 121 -10.11 4.12 -2.37
N GLU A 122 -10.77 2.99 -2.10
CA GLU A 122 -12.21 2.78 -2.27
C GLU A 122 -13.04 3.70 -1.37
N GLY A 123 -12.59 3.94 -0.13
CA GLY A 123 -13.26 4.85 0.78
C GLY A 123 -13.11 6.34 0.42
N LYS A 124 -12.26 6.67 -0.56
CA LYS A 124 -12.01 8.04 -1.03
C LYS A 124 -12.29 8.27 -2.51
N ALA A 125 -12.36 7.21 -3.30
CA ALA A 125 -12.96 7.24 -4.61
C ALA A 125 -14.43 7.54 -4.39
N ASP A 126 -14.92 8.65 -4.93
CA ASP A 126 -16.36 8.90 -4.96
C ASP A 126 -17.06 7.64 -5.48
N PRO A 127 -18.20 7.21 -4.90
CA PRO A 127 -18.98 6.15 -5.51
C PRO A 127 -19.21 6.59 -6.95
N ALA A 128 -18.69 5.81 -7.90
CA ALA A 128 -18.92 6.06 -9.31
C ALA A 128 -20.42 6.38 -9.45
N PRO A 129 -20.81 7.49 -10.12
CA PRO A 129 -22.20 7.85 -10.24
C PRO A 129 -22.93 6.60 -10.73
N ALA A 130 -23.84 6.10 -9.89
CA ALA A 130 -24.60 4.89 -10.17
C ALA A 130 -25.09 5.01 -11.61
N ALA A 131 -24.69 4.06 -12.45
CA ALA A 131 -25.04 4.04 -13.86
C ALA A 131 -26.53 4.40 -13.96
N ALA A 132 -26.81 5.56 -14.55
CA ALA A 132 -28.16 6.07 -14.67
C ALA A 132 -29.04 4.94 -15.26
N PRO A 133 -30.21 4.65 -14.68
CA PRO A 133 -31.08 3.63 -15.23
C PRO A 133 -31.37 4.02 -16.68
N VAL A 134 -30.95 3.18 -17.61
CA VAL A 134 -31.27 3.32 -19.02
C VAL A 134 -32.77 3.04 -19.10
N VAL A 135 -33.56 4.11 -19.05
CA VAL A 135 -35.01 4.04 -19.25
C VAL A 135 -35.20 3.82 -20.76
N ALA A 136 -35.58 2.60 -21.12
CA ALA A 136 -36.02 2.23 -22.46
C ALA A 136 -37.55 2.31 -22.53
#